data_AF-A0A2E6MTN0-F1
#
_entry.id   AF-A0A2E6MTN0-F1
#
_cell.length_a   1.000
_cell.length_b   1.000
_cell.length_c   1.000
_cell.angle_alpha   90.00
_cell.angle_beta   90.00
_cell.angle_gamma   90.00
#
_symmetry.space_group_name_H-M   'P 1'
#
loop_
_entity.id
_entity.type
_entity.pdbx_description
1 polymer ?
#
loop_
_entity_poly.entity_id
_entity_poly.type
_entity_poly.pdbx_seq_one_letter_code
_entity_poly.pdbx_strand_id
1 'polypeptide(L)'
;MLTVVFSFTFAVEPEYKRITVDEAKARVKLLESAYLSTLQNMHRRYFDGNERAPVPSNVLEEVFRRVDYDNGTKSRWIAVNTPAMDPKHEPADDLSKAVAKYLKSNTGRFERVVEDKLISGRSITLFASCQKCHVSALSQQSGGRKMAGMIIEMPLFNKVPVSP
;
A
#
# COMPACT_ATOMS: atom_id res chain seq x y z
N MET A 1 -42.68 -22.06 -39.41
CA MET A 1 -41.73 -22.59 -38.41
C MET A 1 -40.56 -21.63 -38.32
N LEU A 2 -40.47 -20.83 -37.25
CA LEU A 2 -39.41 -19.86 -37.04
C LEU A 2 -38.44 -20.47 -36.01
N THR A 3 -37.25 -20.86 -36.45
CA THR A 3 -36.23 -21.47 -35.59
C THR A 3 -35.45 -20.36 -34.91
N VAL A 4 -35.69 -20.14 -33.62
CA VAL A 4 -34.88 -19.22 -32.79
C VAL A 4 -33.59 -19.93 -32.42
N VAL A 5 -32.46 -19.47 -32.94
CA VAL A 5 -31.14 -19.95 -32.57
C VAL A 5 -30.69 -19.16 -31.34
N PHE A 6 -30.68 -19.81 -30.18
CA PHE A 6 -30.06 -19.27 -28.97
C PHE A 6 -28.54 -19.44 -29.08
N SER A 7 -27.82 -18.36 -29.37
CA SER A 7 -26.37 -18.30 -29.16
C SER A 7 -26.09 -18.21 -27.67
N PHE A 8 -25.70 -19.33 -27.06
CA PHE A 8 -25.11 -19.33 -25.73
C PHE A 8 -23.66 -18.86 -25.83
N THR A 9 -23.39 -17.65 -25.37
CA THR A 9 -22.04 -17.18 -25.11
C THR A 9 -21.58 -17.85 -23.81
N PHE A 10 -20.69 -18.85 -23.90
CA PHE A 10 -20.06 -19.40 -22.70
C PHE A 10 -19.18 -18.30 -22.08
N ALA A 11 -19.46 -17.92 -20.85
CA ALA A 11 -18.56 -17.07 -20.08
C ALA A 11 -17.27 -17.85 -19.85
N VAL A 12 -16.17 -17.40 -20.45
CA VAL A 12 -14.83 -17.96 -20.17
C VAL A 12 -14.50 -17.61 -18.73
N GLU A 13 -14.38 -18.61 -17.87
CA GLU A 13 -13.95 -18.38 -16.49
C GLU A 13 -12.54 -17.79 -16.49
N PRO A 14 -12.27 -16.79 -15.63
CA PRO A 14 -10.98 -16.15 -15.59
C PRO A 14 -9.89 -17.15 -15.16
N GLU A 15 -8.90 -17.35 -16.01
CA GLU A 15 -7.74 -18.17 -15.68
C GLU A 15 -6.91 -17.47 -14.60
N TYR A 16 -6.57 -18.19 -13.53
CA TYR A 16 -5.68 -17.71 -12.49
C TYR A 16 -4.35 -18.45 -12.58
N LYS A 17 -3.25 -17.69 -12.69
CA LYS A 17 -1.90 -18.24 -12.75
C LYS A 17 -1.16 -17.96 -11.45
N ARG A 18 -0.53 -19.01 -10.91
CA ARG A 18 0.39 -18.88 -9.79
C ARG A 18 1.67 -18.17 -10.23
N ILE A 19 2.08 -17.15 -9.50
CA ILE A 19 3.36 -16.47 -9.67
C ILE A 19 4.36 -16.95 -8.61
N THR A 20 5.66 -16.82 -8.91
CA THR A 20 6.70 -17.15 -7.93
C THR A 20 6.77 -16.07 -6.84
N VAL A 21 7.35 -16.43 -5.69
CA VAL A 21 7.58 -15.45 -4.61
C VAL A 21 8.51 -14.32 -5.08
N ASP A 22 9.53 -14.62 -5.90
CA ASP A 22 10.44 -13.60 -6.42
C ASP A 22 9.75 -12.63 -7.38
N GLU A 23 8.84 -13.14 -8.21
CA GLU A 23 8.00 -12.29 -9.05
C GLU A 23 7.09 -11.39 -8.19
N ALA A 24 6.45 -11.94 -7.16
CA ALA A 24 5.64 -11.16 -6.23
C ALA A 24 6.45 -10.07 -5.53
N LYS A 25 7.69 -10.37 -5.09
CA LYS A 25 8.62 -9.40 -4.49
C LYS A 25 9.00 -8.28 -5.47
N ALA A 26 9.23 -8.63 -6.74
CA ALA A 26 9.54 -7.65 -7.78
C ALA A 26 8.36 -6.70 -8.02
N ARG A 27 7.14 -7.23 -8.14
CA ARG A 27 5.90 -6.45 -8.29
C ARG A 27 5.66 -5.53 -7.10
N VAL A 28 5.77 -6.06 -5.87
CA VAL A 28 5.68 -5.27 -4.64
C VAL A 28 6.70 -4.15 -4.65
N LYS A 29 7.98 -4.42 -4.96
CA LYS A 29 9.03 -3.40 -4.97
C LYS A 29 8.71 -2.27 -5.94
N LEU A 30 8.14 -2.60 -7.11
CA LEU A 30 7.70 -1.60 -8.09
C LEU A 30 6.56 -0.74 -7.54
N LEU A 31 5.50 -1.36 -6.99
CA LEU A 31 4.36 -0.63 -6.39
C LEU A 31 4.81 0.26 -5.23
N GLU A 32 5.63 -0.27 -4.32
CA GLU A 32 6.18 0.50 -3.20
C GLU A 32 6.95 1.73 -3.68
N SER A 33 7.73 1.57 -4.74
CA SER A 33 8.55 2.65 -5.30
C SER A 33 7.67 3.72 -5.96
N ALA A 34 6.65 3.30 -6.72
CA ALA A 34 5.68 4.20 -7.34
C ALA A 34 4.87 4.97 -6.30
N TYR A 35 4.27 4.28 -5.33
CA TYR A 35 3.46 4.89 -4.28
C TYR A 35 4.25 5.85 -3.40
N LEU A 36 5.44 5.43 -2.94
CA LEU A 36 6.27 6.28 -2.11
C LEU A 36 6.77 7.52 -2.86
N SER A 37 7.21 7.35 -4.11
CA SER A 37 7.66 8.48 -4.93
C SER A 37 6.52 9.46 -5.18
N THR A 38 5.32 8.98 -5.46
CA THR A 38 4.14 9.84 -5.64
C THR A 38 3.80 10.57 -4.34
N LEU A 39 3.73 9.87 -3.21
CA LEU A 39 3.45 10.47 -1.90
C LEU A 39 4.42 11.60 -1.57
N GLN A 40 5.72 11.38 -1.79
CA GLN A 40 6.76 12.36 -1.52
C GLN A 40 6.68 13.57 -2.45
N ASN A 41 6.41 13.35 -3.74
CA ASN A 41 6.26 14.45 -4.69
C ASN A 41 5.00 15.27 -4.42
N MET A 42 3.89 14.62 -4.06
CA MET A 42 2.65 15.30 -3.65
C MET A 42 2.87 16.18 -2.42
N HIS A 43 3.50 15.64 -1.37
CA HIS A 43 3.86 16.42 -0.18
C HIS A 43 4.77 17.60 -0.50
N ARG A 44 5.77 17.42 -1.37
CA ARG A 44 6.78 18.45 -1.63
C ARG A 44 6.28 19.56 -2.55
N ARG A 45 5.43 19.23 -3.54
CA ARG A 45 5.09 20.17 -4.63
C ARG A 45 3.68 20.72 -4.54
N TYR A 46 2.76 20.02 -3.87
CA TYR A 46 1.33 20.32 -3.95
C TYR A 46 0.65 20.45 -2.59
N PHE A 47 1.37 20.14 -1.50
CA PHE A 47 0.83 20.24 -0.15
C PHE A 47 1.66 21.22 0.68
N ASP A 48 1.01 22.28 1.13
CA ASP A 48 1.60 23.34 1.96
C ASP A 48 1.22 23.22 3.45
N GLY A 49 0.36 22.26 3.80
CA GLY A 49 -0.14 22.07 5.16
C GLY A 49 -1.38 22.92 5.49
N ASN A 50 -1.94 23.63 4.51
CA ASN A 50 -3.07 24.54 4.69
C ASN A 50 -4.40 23.78 4.57
N GLU A 51 -5.44 24.23 5.27
CA GLU A 51 -6.73 23.51 5.43
C GLU A 51 -7.52 23.22 4.14
N ARG A 52 -7.14 23.81 3.00
CA ARG A 52 -7.89 23.65 1.74
C ARG A 52 -7.42 22.49 0.87
N ALA A 53 -6.19 22.01 1.04
CA ALA A 53 -5.64 20.93 0.21
C ALA A 53 -5.90 19.56 0.87
N PRO A 54 -6.41 18.56 0.11
CA PRO A 54 -6.51 17.19 0.63
C PRO A 54 -5.13 16.65 1.06
N VAL A 55 -5.08 15.95 2.20
CA VAL A 55 -3.85 15.31 2.68
C VAL A 55 -3.38 14.29 1.64
N PRO A 56 -2.12 14.34 1.17
CA PRO A 56 -1.66 13.49 0.07
C PRO A 56 -1.82 11.98 0.32
N SER A 57 -1.68 11.51 1.57
CA SER A 57 -1.88 10.10 1.91
C SER A 57 -3.32 9.64 1.63
N ASN A 58 -4.31 10.49 1.92
CA ASN A 58 -5.72 10.19 1.68
C ASN A 58 -6.03 10.16 0.18
N VAL A 59 -5.47 11.08 -0.60
CA VAL A 59 -5.63 11.06 -2.07
C VAL A 59 -5.04 9.77 -2.65
N LEU A 60 -3.90 9.31 -2.14
CA LEU A 60 -3.27 8.09 -2.67
C LEU A 60 -4.02 6.80 -2.29
N GLU A 61 -4.90 6.82 -1.30
CA GLU A 61 -5.76 5.67 -1.00
C GLU A 61 -6.79 5.39 -2.10
N GLU A 62 -7.19 6.41 -2.86
CA GLU A 62 -8.00 6.22 -4.06
C GLU A 62 -7.23 5.39 -5.11
N VAL A 63 -5.93 5.70 -5.26
CA VAL A 63 -5.03 4.95 -6.13
C VAL A 63 -4.84 3.53 -5.62
N PHE A 64 -4.66 3.34 -4.31
CA PHE A 64 -4.58 2.01 -3.70
C PHE A 64 -5.83 1.21 -4.01
N ARG A 65 -7.02 1.75 -3.75
CA ARG A 65 -8.27 1.04 -4.00
C ARG A 65 -8.42 0.62 -5.45
N ARG A 66 -8.03 1.48 -6.40
CA ARG A 66 -8.13 1.13 -7.82
C ARG A 66 -7.14 0.02 -8.20
N VAL A 67 -5.89 0.13 -7.77
CA VAL A 67 -4.88 -0.91 -8.05
C VAL A 67 -5.24 -2.22 -7.35
N ASP A 68 -5.67 -2.16 -6.10
CA ASP A 68 -6.13 -3.29 -5.29
C ASP A 68 -7.33 -3.98 -5.94
N TYR A 69 -8.30 -3.22 -6.45
CA TYR A 69 -9.43 -3.76 -7.19
C TYR A 69 -9.00 -4.49 -8.48
N ASP A 70 -8.15 -3.85 -9.28
CA ASP A 70 -7.73 -4.39 -10.58
C ASP A 70 -6.79 -5.60 -10.44
N ASN A 71 -6.04 -5.71 -9.33
CA ASN A 71 -4.95 -6.69 -9.17
C ASN A 71 -5.14 -7.66 -7.99
N GLY A 72 -6.19 -7.50 -7.18
CA GLY A 72 -6.40 -8.30 -5.97
C GLY A 72 -5.40 -8.03 -4.85
N THR A 73 -4.60 -6.97 -4.94
CA THR A 73 -3.69 -6.56 -3.87
C THR A 73 -4.46 -5.94 -2.70
N LYS A 74 -3.79 -5.77 -1.55
CA LYS A 74 -4.28 -4.91 -0.47
C LYS A 74 -3.17 -3.99 0.01
N SER A 75 -3.36 -2.69 -0.17
CA SER A 75 -2.35 -1.67 0.13
C SER A 75 -2.88 -0.71 1.20
N ARG A 76 -2.08 -0.42 2.23
CA ARG A 76 -2.48 0.52 3.30
C ARG A 76 -1.30 1.23 3.94
N TRP A 77 -1.55 2.46 4.38
CA TRP A 77 -0.64 3.20 5.27
C TRP A 77 -0.76 2.68 6.70
N ILE A 78 0.33 2.77 7.46
CA ILE A 78 0.34 2.51 8.89
C ILE A 78 1.20 3.54 9.63
N ALA A 79 0.79 3.89 10.85
CA ALA A 79 1.67 4.51 11.83
C ALA A 79 2.71 3.48 12.34
N VAL A 80 3.94 3.94 12.61
CA VAL A 80 5.03 3.06 13.10
C VAL A 80 5.54 3.54 14.45
N ASN A 81 6.07 4.77 14.51
CA ASN A 81 6.54 5.36 15.76
C ASN A 81 6.21 6.86 15.88
N THR A 82 5.17 7.27 15.15
CA THR A 82 4.54 8.58 15.20
C THR A 82 3.03 8.39 15.26
N PRO A 83 2.26 9.34 15.83
CA PRO A 83 0.81 9.28 15.80
C PRO A 83 0.28 9.15 14.37
N ALA A 84 -0.81 8.40 14.17
CA ALA A 84 -1.50 8.41 12.91
C ALA A 84 -2.16 9.78 12.66
N MET A 85 -2.01 10.32 11.45
CA MET A 85 -2.73 11.52 11.02
C MET A 85 -4.21 11.25 10.76
N ASP A 86 -4.53 10.02 10.38
CA ASP A 86 -5.88 9.50 10.24
C ASP A 86 -5.98 8.25 11.12
N PRO A 87 -6.96 8.16 12.05
CA PRO A 87 -7.11 7.01 12.95
C PRO A 87 -7.14 5.65 12.25
N LYS A 88 -7.56 5.58 10.98
CA LYS A 88 -7.57 4.32 10.22
C LYS A 88 -6.16 3.78 9.91
N HIS A 89 -5.11 4.58 10.06
CA HIS A 89 -3.71 4.16 9.89
C HIS A 89 -3.09 3.63 11.17
N GLU A 90 -3.81 3.66 12.30
CA GLU A 90 -3.32 3.02 13.51
C GLU A 90 -3.25 1.49 13.33
N PRO A 91 -2.15 0.84 13.73
CA PRO A 91 -2.06 -0.62 13.70
C PRO A 91 -3.12 -1.30 14.60
N ALA A 92 -4.22 -1.73 14.01
CA ALA A 92 -5.35 -2.31 14.73
C ALA A 92 -5.26 -3.83 14.90
N ASP A 93 -4.83 -4.54 13.86
CA ASP A 93 -4.75 -6.01 13.81
C ASP A 93 -3.34 -6.55 14.11
N ASP A 94 -3.24 -7.85 14.38
CA ASP A 94 -1.97 -8.51 14.74
C ASP A 94 -0.90 -8.39 13.65
N LEU A 95 -1.30 -8.42 12.37
CA LEU A 95 -0.38 -8.26 11.26
C LEU A 95 0.21 -6.85 11.25
N SER A 96 -0.64 -5.82 11.28
CA SER A 96 -0.23 -4.42 11.26
C SER A 96 0.65 -4.07 12.46
N LYS A 97 0.34 -4.59 13.66
CA LYS A 97 1.15 -4.44 14.87
C LYS A 97 2.52 -5.11 14.72
N ALA A 98 2.56 -6.31 14.17
CA ALA A 98 3.81 -7.02 13.92
C ALA A 98 4.70 -6.28 12.91
N VAL A 99 4.11 -5.75 11.83
CA VAL A 99 4.83 -4.94 10.84
C VAL A 99 5.33 -3.65 11.46
N ALA A 100 4.50 -2.89 12.18
CA ALA A 100 4.92 -1.66 12.84
C ALA A 100 6.07 -1.90 13.83
N LYS A 101 5.99 -2.98 14.64
CA LYS A 101 7.06 -3.39 15.54
C LYS A 101 8.37 -3.70 14.79
N TYR A 102 8.29 -4.43 13.67
CA TYR A 102 9.45 -4.74 12.84
C TYR A 102 10.08 -3.46 12.26
N LEU A 103 9.27 -2.59 11.65
CA LEU A 103 9.72 -1.36 11.00
C LEU A 103 10.30 -0.34 12.00
N LYS A 104 9.84 -0.34 13.25
CA LYS A 104 10.40 0.51 14.30
C LYS A 104 11.86 0.16 14.62
N SER A 105 12.22 -1.12 14.57
CA SER A 105 13.52 -1.63 14.99
C SER A 105 14.47 -1.96 13.82
N ASN A 106 13.96 -1.96 12.58
CA ASN A 106 14.71 -2.39 11.42
C ASN A 106 14.62 -1.39 10.28
N THR A 107 15.72 -1.20 9.56
CA THR A 107 15.78 -0.35 8.37
C THR A 107 15.39 -1.10 7.10
N GLY A 108 15.35 -2.42 7.16
CA GLY A 108 14.94 -3.32 6.09
C GLY A 108 13.43 -3.39 5.88
N ARG A 109 13.05 -4.23 4.92
CA ARG A 109 11.66 -4.52 4.57
C ARG A 109 11.18 -5.73 5.37
N PHE A 110 9.95 -5.65 5.89
CA PHE A 110 9.25 -6.83 6.41
C PHE A 110 8.73 -7.64 5.22
N GLU A 111 9.04 -8.93 5.15
CA GLU A 111 8.45 -9.84 4.16
C GLU A 111 8.00 -11.13 4.83
N ARG A 112 6.79 -11.59 4.52
CA ARG A 112 6.27 -12.88 4.98
C ARG A 112 5.33 -13.47 3.95
N VAL A 113 5.53 -14.74 3.60
CA VAL A 113 4.53 -15.50 2.84
C VAL A 113 3.54 -16.11 3.82
N VAL A 114 2.25 -15.89 3.59
CA VAL A 114 1.15 -16.47 4.35
C VAL A 114 0.17 -17.02 3.34
N GLU A 115 -0.09 -18.33 3.37
CA GLU A 115 -1.02 -19.01 2.45
C GLU A 115 -0.71 -18.70 0.97
N ASP A 116 -1.58 -17.93 0.33
CA ASP A 116 -1.58 -17.58 -1.08
C ASP A 116 -1.11 -16.14 -1.34
N LYS A 117 -0.46 -15.49 -0.36
CA LYS A 117 -0.01 -14.09 -0.48
C LYS A 117 1.38 -13.85 0.09
N LEU A 118 2.07 -12.91 -0.54
CA LEU A 118 3.25 -12.25 0.00
C LEU A 118 2.82 -10.97 0.71
N ILE A 119 3.13 -10.85 2.00
CA ILE A 119 2.97 -9.63 2.76
C ILE A 119 4.30 -8.88 2.80
N SER A 120 4.28 -7.61 2.39
CA SER A 120 5.41 -6.70 2.48
C SER A 120 5.08 -5.51 3.38
N GLY A 121 6.05 -5.09 4.18
CA GLY A 121 6.01 -3.86 4.95
C GLY A 121 7.25 -3.01 4.67
N ARG A 122 7.04 -1.75 4.28
CA ARG A 122 8.11 -0.78 4.01
C ARG A 122 8.02 0.42 4.94
N SER A 123 9.17 0.81 5.50
CA SER A 123 9.29 2.05 6.28
C SER A 123 9.30 3.29 5.37
N ILE A 124 8.68 4.35 5.87
CA ILE A 124 8.65 5.68 5.26
C ILE A 124 9.27 6.64 6.28
N THR A 125 10.49 7.08 6.00
CA THR A 125 11.14 8.10 6.85
C THR A 125 10.41 9.44 6.70
N LEU A 126 9.98 9.98 7.83
CA LEU A 126 9.36 11.30 7.90
C LEU A 126 10.47 12.34 8.05
N PHE A 127 10.81 13.03 6.96
CA PHE A 127 11.77 14.13 6.98
C PHE A 127 11.17 15.37 7.65
N ALA A 128 12.00 16.40 7.90
CA ALA A 128 11.60 17.59 8.65
C ALA A 128 10.30 18.25 8.14
N SER A 129 10.08 18.29 6.81
CA SER A 129 8.84 18.81 6.23
C SER A 129 7.61 17.98 6.59
N CYS A 130 7.72 16.65 6.58
CA CYS A 130 6.64 15.74 6.97
C CYS A 130 6.33 15.85 8.47
N GLN A 131 7.37 16.00 9.29
CA GLN A 131 7.23 16.03 10.75
C GLN A 131 6.39 17.19 11.27
N LYS A 132 6.28 18.30 10.53
CA LYS A 132 5.46 19.47 10.91
C LYS A 132 4.01 19.11 11.20
N CYS A 133 3.47 18.12 10.49
CA CYS A 133 2.10 17.63 10.68
C CYS A 133 2.08 16.36 11.55
N HIS A 134 3.04 15.47 11.37
CA HIS A 134 3.02 14.14 11.99
C HIS A 134 3.42 14.10 13.47
N VAL A 135 4.15 15.08 13.97
CA VAL A 135 4.66 15.07 15.36
C VAL A 135 4.67 16.47 15.97
N SER A 136 4.49 16.52 17.29
CA SER A 136 4.55 17.79 18.04
C SER A 136 5.91 18.47 17.92
N ALA A 137 5.96 19.80 18.07
CA ALA A 137 7.20 20.57 18.02
C ALA A 137 8.27 20.03 19.00
N LEU A 138 7.87 19.57 20.18
CA LEU A 138 8.76 18.93 21.15
C LEU A 138 9.33 17.61 20.62
N SER A 139 8.50 16.77 19.99
CA SER A 139 8.94 15.49 19.43
C SER A 139 9.84 15.66 18.19
N GLN A 140 9.71 16.77 17.46
CA GLN A 140 10.62 17.11 16.34
C GLN A 140 12.07 17.33 16.80
N GLN A 141 12.27 17.81 18.03
CA GLN A 141 13.59 18.03 18.62
C GLN A 141 14.20 16.77 19.25
N SER A 142 13.40 15.71 19.39
CA SER A 142 13.86 14.44 19.96
C SER A 142 14.61 13.59 18.94
N GLY A 143 15.66 12.91 19.39
CA GLY A 143 16.44 11.98 18.58
C GLY A 143 15.63 10.80 18.02
N GLY A 144 16.27 10.08 17.09
CA GLY A 144 15.70 8.87 16.48
C GLY A 144 14.83 9.14 15.24
N ARG A 145 14.85 8.17 14.33
CA ARG A 145 14.12 8.25 13.05
C ARG A 145 12.62 8.24 13.30
N LYS A 146 11.91 9.24 12.80
CA LYS A 146 10.45 9.28 12.76
C LYS A 146 9.97 8.59 11.49
N MET A 147 9.05 7.65 11.64
CA MET A 147 8.64 6.73 10.59
C MET A 147 7.13 6.54 10.58
N ALA A 148 6.60 6.49 9.36
CA ALA A 148 5.37 5.83 9.02
C ALA A 148 5.71 4.54 8.24
N GLY A 149 4.70 3.82 7.79
CA GLY A 149 4.87 2.61 7.01
C GLY A 149 3.80 2.41 5.96
N MET A 150 4.05 1.44 5.10
CA MET A 150 3.11 0.94 4.11
C MET A 150 3.14 -0.58 4.14
N ILE A 151 1.96 -1.19 4.10
CA ILE A 151 1.78 -2.63 3.93
C ILE A 151 1.21 -2.87 2.54
N ILE A 152 1.76 -3.87 1.82
CA ILE A 152 1.19 -4.41 0.60
C ILE A 152 1.05 -5.93 0.77
N GLU A 153 -0.17 -6.44 0.64
CA GLU A 153 -0.45 -7.87 0.48
C GLU A 153 -0.60 -8.15 -1.01
N MET A 154 0.33 -8.93 -1.56
CA MET A 154 0.40 -9.31 -2.97
C MET A 154 -0.07 -10.76 -3.12
N PRO A 155 -1.16 -11.03 -3.86
CA PRO A 155 -1.56 -12.39 -4.16
C PRO A 155 -0.49 -13.12 -4.97
N LEU A 156 -0.33 -14.41 -4.68
CA LEU A 156 0.51 -15.35 -5.42
C LEU A 156 -0.27 -16.05 -6.55
N PHE A 157 -1.57 -15.80 -6.67
CA PHE A 157 -2.42 -16.25 -7.77
C PHE A 157 -3.12 -15.05 -8.38
N ASN A 158 -2.79 -14.74 -9.63
CA ASN A 158 -3.28 -13.55 -10.31
C ASN A 158 -4.13 -13.92 -11.51
N LYS A 159 -5.16 -13.11 -11.75
CA LYS A 159 -5.97 -13.19 -12.96
C LYS A 159 -5.06 -12.98 -14.17
N VAL A 160 -5.05 -13.93 -15.09
CA VAL A 160 -4.38 -13.78 -16.38
C VAL A 160 -5.20 -12.78 -17.19
N PRO A 161 -4.60 -11.69 -17.71
CA PRO A 161 -5.29 -10.82 -18.65
C PRO A 161 -5.72 -11.65 -19.85
N VAL A 162 -7.02 -11.69 -20.13
CA VAL A 162 -7.51 -12.30 -21.37
C VAL A 162 -7.08 -11.36 -22.49
N SER A 163 -6.19 -11.83 -23.37
CA SER A 163 -5.84 -11.08 -24.57
C SER A 163 -7.10 -10.79 -25.39
N PRO A 164 -7.32 -9.55 -25.88
CA PRO A 164 -8.44 -9.22 -26.73
C PRO A 164 -8.38 -9.96 -28.08
#